data_AF-A0A1E5UDQ5-F1
#
_entry.id   AF-A0A1E5UDQ5-F1
#
_cell.length_a   1.000
_cell.length_b   1.000
_cell.length_c   1.000
_cell.angle_alpha   90.00
_cell.angle_beta   90.00
_cell.angle_gamma   90.00
#
_symmetry.space_group_name_H-M   'P 1'
#
loop_
_entity.id
_entity.type
_entity.pdbx_description
1 polymer ?
#
loop_
_entity_poly.entity_id
_entity_poly.type
_entity_poly.pdbx_seq_one_letter_code
_entity_poly.pdbx_strand_id
1 'polypeptide(L)'
;MLATILKSQKATQTTIAIIETFTKIRELSRTVSELAEVKDESEQKSLMQKSGEIISDILGEELKTTDTETTVELNFAVLKFKHTIKRKTDK
;
A
#
# COMPACT_ATOMS: atom_id res chain seq x y z
N MET A 1 -18.51 5.93 3.01
CA MET A 1 -17.92 7.26 3.28
C MET A 1 -18.15 8.21 2.09
N LEU A 2 -19.38 8.35 1.61
CA LEU A 2 -19.72 9.34 0.56
C LEU A 2 -20.42 10.58 1.14
N ALA A 3 -20.58 10.69 2.46
CA ALA A 3 -21.38 11.75 3.08
C ALA A 3 -20.65 13.10 3.20
N THR A 4 -19.33 13.14 3.00
CA THR A 4 -18.53 14.38 3.02
C THR A 4 -18.28 14.84 1.59
N ILE A 5 -19.35 15.09 0.82
CA ILE A 5 -19.24 15.52 -0.58
C ILE A 5 -18.75 16.97 -0.60
N LEU A 6 -17.42 17.12 -0.55
CA LEU A 6 -16.77 18.35 -0.97
C LEU A 6 -17.15 18.56 -2.45
N LYS A 7 -17.93 19.62 -2.73
CA LYS A 7 -18.66 19.78 -4.00
C LYS A 7 -17.80 20.06 -5.25
N SER A 8 -16.49 20.27 -5.11
CA SER A 8 -15.62 20.55 -6.26
C SER A 8 -15.10 19.25 -6.90
N GLN A 9 -14.79 19.31 -8.21
CA GLN A 9 -14.22 18.16 -8.94
C GLN A 9 -12.95 17.61 -8.27
N LYS A 10 -12.02 18.51 -7.90
CA LYS A 10 -10.79 18.12 -7.20
C LYS A 10 -11.09 17.36 -5.91
N ALA A 11 -12.03 17.87 -5.12
CA ALA A 11 -12.30 17.28 -3.82
C ALA A 11 -13.08 15.94 -3.91
N THR A 12 -13.89 15.78 -4.95
CA THR A 12 -14.51 14.49 -5.30
C THR A 12 -13.44 13.47 -5.68
N GLN A 13 -12.50 13.83 -6.56
CA GLN A 13 -11.37 12.95 -6.95
C GLN A 13 -10.50 12.59 -5.75
N THR A 14 -10.17 13.56 -4.89
CA THR A 14 -9.41 13.29 -3.67
C THR A 14 -10.16 12.33 -2.74
N THR A 15 -11.48 12.47 -2.61
CA THR A 15 -12.30 11.57 -1.79
C THR A 15 -12.31 10.16 -2.36
N ILE A 16 -12.43 10.01 -3.69
CA ILE A 16 -12.34 8.72 -4.37
C ILE A 16 -10.97 8.08 -4.11
N ALA A 17 -9.87 8.82 -4.32
CA ALA A 17 -8.52 8.34 -4.06
C ALA A 17 -8.34 7.88 -2.61
N ILE A 18 -8.82 8.67 -1.63
CA ILE A 18 -8.78 8.28 -0.21
C ILE A 18 -9.54 6.97 0.03
N ILE A 19 -10.75 6.81 -0.54
CA ILE A 19 -11.56 5.60 -0.38
C ILE A 19 -10.84 4.39 -1.00
N GLU A 20 -10.27 4.55 -2.18
CA GLU A 20 -9.51 3.49 -2.87
C GLU A 20 -8.29 3.07 -2.06
N THR A 21 -7.48 4.03 -1.60
CA THR A 21 -6.33 3.75 -0.73
C THR A 21 -6.75 3.04 0.55
N PHE A 22 -7.81 3.49 1.23
CA PHE A 22 -8.30 2.83 2.45
C PHE A 22 -8.82 1.41 2.17
N THR A 23 -9.39 1.18 0.99
CA THR A 23 -9.86 -0.14 0.58
C THR A 23 -8.67 -1.08 0.37
N LYS A 24 -7.63 -0.63 -0.34
CA LYS A 24 -6.37 -1.39 -0.53
C LYS A 24 -5.70 -1.69 0.82
N ILE A 25 -5.62 -0.72 1.74
CA ILE A 25 -5.05 -0.93 3.09
C ILE A 25 -5.83 -1.99 3.87
N ARG A 26 -7.17 -1.98 3.80
CA ARG A 26 -7.99 -3.00 4.46
C ARG A 26 -7.80 -4.39 3.86
N GLU A 27 -7.66 -4.48 2.55
CA GLU A 27 -7.38 -5.74 1.87
C GLU A 27 -6.00 -6.29 2.26
N LEU A 28 -4.97 -5.43 2.31
CA LEU A 28 -3.65 -5.80 2.81
C LEU A 28 -3.74 -6.35 4.23
N SER A 29 -4.45 -5.66 5.13
CA SER A 29 -4.62 -6.11 6.51
C SER A 29 -5.24 -7.51 6.59
N ARG A 30 -6.25 -7.82 5.76
CA ARG A 30 -6.87 -9.15 5.72
C ARG A 30 -5.91 -10.20 5.18
N THR A 31 -5.22 -9.89 4.08
CA THR A 31 -4.26 -10.80 3.43
C THR A 31 -3.13 -11.17 4.38
N VAL A 32 -2.63 -10.21 5.16
CA VAL A 32 -1.60 -10.45 6.18
C VAL A 32 -2.12 -11.29 7.34
N SER A 33 -3.36 -11.06 7.78
CA SER A 33 -3.99 -11.91 8.81
C SER A 33 -4.16 -13.35 8.34
N GLU A 34 -4.61 -13.54 7.11
CA GLU A 34 -4.77 -14.87 6.49
C GLU A 34 -3.41 -15.58 6.35
N LEU A 35 -2.38 -14.85 5.91
CA LEU A 35 -1.00 -15.37 5.82
C LEU A 35 -0.46 -15.86 7.17
N ALA A 36 -0.89 -15.27 8.29
CA ALA A 36 -0.47 -15.68 9.63
C ALA A 36 -1.11 -17.01 10.07
N GLU A 37 -2.24 -17.39 9.48
CA GLU A 37 -3.02 -18.57 9.85
C GLU A 37 -2.83 -19.74 8.86
N VAL A 38 -2.49 -19.44 7.60
CA VAL A 38 -2.33 -20.43 6.53
C VAL A 38 -1.14 -21.37 6.81
N LYS A 39 -1.35 -22.67 6.59
CA LYS A 39 -0.33 -23.71 6.78
C LYS A 39 0.21 -24.27 5.47
N ASP A 40 -0.53 -24.09 4.38
CA ASP A 40 -0.13 -24.53 3.06
C ASP A 40 0.91 -23.57 2.46
N GLU A 41 2.06 -24.09 2.03
CA GLU A 41 3.16 -23.28 1.52
C GLU A 41 2.85 -22.62 0.17
N SER A 42 2.01 -23.25 -0.66
CA SER A 42 1.62 -22.71 -1.96
C SER A 42 0.71 -21.49 -1.79
N GLU A 43 -0.28 -21.63 -0.90
CA GLU A 43 -1.21 -20.58 -0.52
C GLU A 43 -0.48 -19.43 0.20
N GLN A 44 0.47 -19.76 1.08
CA GLN A 44 1.34 -18.77 1.74
C GLN A 44 2.12 -17.93 0.73
N LYS A 45 2.71 -18.56 -0.29
CA LYS A 45 3.45 -17.86 -1.35
C LYS A 45 2.53 -16.95 -2.17
N SER A 46 1.32 -17.40 -2.49
CA SER A 46 0.33 -16.60 -3.22
C SER A 46 -0.11 -15.37 -2.43
N LEU A 47 -0.44 -15.53 -1.14
CA LEU A 47 -0.81 -14.44 -0.25
C LEU A 47 0.33 -13.43 -0.05
N MET A 48 1.58 -13.91 -0.02
CA MET A 48 2.76 -13.05 0.06
C MET A 48 2.96 -12.23 -1.22
N GLN A 49 2.76 -12.82 -2.40
CA GLN A 49 2.79 -12.10 -3.68
C GLN A 49 1.70 -11.03 -3.74
N LYS A 50 0.45 -11.41 -3.42
CA LYS A 50 -0.70 -10.50 -3.36
C LYS A 50 -0.46 -9.32 -2.41
N SER A 51 0.12 -9.59 -1.24
CA SER A 51 0.47 -8.53 -0.28
C SER A 51 1.50 -7.55 -0.84
N GLY A 52 2.50 -8.05 -1.60
CA GLY A 52 3.49 -7.22 -2.27
C GLY A 52 2.89 -6.32 -3.35
N GLU A 53 1.95 -6.84 -4.15
CA GLU A 53 1.23 -6.09 -5.17
C GLU A 53 0.40 -4.96 -4.55
N ILE A 54 -0.40 -5.26 -3.51
CA ILE A 54 -1.23 -4.26 -2.84
C ILE A 54 -0.38 -3.13 -2.24
N ILE A 55 0.77 -3.45 -1.65
CA ILE A 55 1.69 -2.43 -1.09
C ILE A 55 2.31 -1.59 -2.21
N SER A 56 2.72 -2.23 -3.31
CA SER A 56 3.25 -1.52 -4.48
C SER A 56 2.22 -0.54 -5.04
N ASP A 57 0.96 -0.92 -5.07
CA ASP A 57 -0.14 -0.05 -5.53
C ASP A 57 -0.42 1.12 -4.58
N ILE A 58 -0.27 0.93 -3.27
CA ILE A 58 -0.48 2.01 -2.27
C ILE A 58 0.68 3.01 -2.29
N LEU A 59 1.91 2.52 -2.42
CA LEU A 59 3.13 3.34 -2.31
C LEU A 59 3.66 3.82 -3.67
N GLY A 60 3.29 3.15 -4.76
CA GLY A 60 3.83 3.39 -6.10
C GLY A 60 3.17 4.55 -6.84
N GLU A 61 1.97 4.99 -6.44
CA GLU A 61 1.23 5.95 -7.26
C GLU A 61 1.78 7.39 -7.20
N GLU A 62 2.20 7.95 -6.06
CA GLU A 62 2.62 9.37 -6.04
C GLU A 62 3.57 9.76 -4.89
N LEU A 63 4.53 8.91 -4.51
CA LEU A 63 5.64 9.38 -3.67
C LEU A 63 6.57 10.24 -4.54
N LYS A 64 6.14 11.48 -4.83
CA LYS A 64 6.97 12.47 -5.52
C LYS A 64 8.28 12.58 -4.78
N THR A 65 9.37 12.35 -5.51
CA THR A 65 10.74 12.45 -5.03
C THR A 65 11.01 13.84 -4.50
N THR A 66 10.81 14.06 -3.21
CA THR A 66 11.48 15.12 -2.47
C THR A 66 12.96 14.73 -2.30
N ASP A 67 13.87 15.70 -2.16
CA ASP A 67 15.34 15.50 -2.10
C ASP A 67 15.86 14.65 -0.91
N THR A 68 14.99 13.84 -0.31
CA THR A 68 15.19 13.13 0.94
C THR A 68 14.99 11.63 0.72
N GLU A 69 15.96 10.82 1.14
CA GLU A 69 15.79 9.35 1.21
C GLU A 69 14.63 9.05 2.14
N THR A 70 13.53 8.52 1.58
CA THR A 70 12.35 8.14 2.35
C THR A 70 12.33 6.62 2.48
N THR A 71 12.43 6.15 3.72
CA THR A 71 12.28 4.73 4.06
C THR A 71 10.94 4.55 4.76
N VAL A 72 10.10 3.67 4.22
CA VAL A 72 8.84 3.26 4.84
C VAL A 72 9.02 1.84 5.38
N GLU A 73 8.90 1.68 6.70
CA GLU A 73 8.89 0.36 7.36
C GLU A 73 7.51 0.04 7.92
N LEU A 74 6.92 -1.07 7.47
CA LEU A 74 5.72 -1.64 8.06
C LEU A 74 6.07 -2.97 8.72
N ASN A 75 5.83 -3.07 10.03
CA ASN A 75 6.01 -4.30 10.79
C ASN A 75 4.63 -4.92 11.06
N PHE A 76 4.31 -5.96 10.31
CA PHE A 76 3.26 -6.90 10.67
C PHE A 76 3.91 -8.04 11.45
N ALA A 77 3.27 -8.60 12.48
CA ALA A 77 3.89 -9.60 13.37
C ALA A 77 4.59 -10.77 12.64
N VAL A 78 4.15 -11.09 11.42
CA VAL A 78 4.71 -12.12 10.52
C VAL A 78 5.55 -11.58 9.35
N LEU A 79 5.53 -10.27 9.06
CA LEU A 79 6.17 -9.69 7.87
C LEU A 79 6.75 -8.29 8.14
N LYS A 80 8.00 -8.09 7.74
CA LYS A 80 8.63 -6.76 7.70
C LYS A 80 8.75 -6.30 6.24
N PHE A 81 8.08 -5.21 5.90
CA PHE A 81 8.22 -4.57 4.59
C PHE A 81 9.10 -3.32 4.71
N LYS A 82 10.07 -3.19 3.79
CA LYS A 82 10.94 -2.02 3.68
C LYS A 82 10.97 -1.55 2.23
N HIS A 83 10.48 -0.35 1.98
CA HIS A 83 10.63 0.33 0.70
C HIS A 83 11.60 1.50 0.84
N THR A 84 12.64 1.51 0.01
CA THR A 84 13.64 2.57 -0.02
C THR A 84 13.64 3.17 -1.42
N ILE A 85 13.27 4.44 -1.53
CA ILE A 85 13.31 5.18 -2.78
C ILE A 85 14.69 5.82 -2.91
N LYS A 86 15.49 5.39 -3.89
CA LYS A 86 16.80 5.98 -4.22
C LYS A 86 16.77 6.60 -5.61
N ARG A 87 17.14 7.88 -5.72
CA ARG A 87 17.36 8.52 -7.02
C ARG A 87 18.71 8.09 -7.59
N LYS A 88 18.72 7.64 -8.85
CA LYS A 88 19.94 7.69 -9.68
C LYS A 88 19.99 9.06 -10.34
N THR A 89 21.07 9.80 -10.08
CA THR A 89 21.39 11.00 -10.85
C THR A 89 21.95 10.53 -12.17
N ASP A 90 21.11 10.35 -13.19
CA ASP A 90 21.61 10.27 -14.55
C ASP A 90 22.17 11.65 -14.89
N LYS A 91 23.50 11.71 -15.00
CA LYS A 91 24.24 12.87 -15.50
C LYS A 91 23.99 13.05 -16.98
#